data_AF-L8LX33-F1
#
_entry.id   AF-L8LX33-F1
#
_cell.length_a   1.000
_cell.length_b   1.000
_cell.length_c   1.000
_cell.angle_alpha   90.00
_cell.angle_beta   90.00
_cell.angle_gamma   90.00
#
_symmetry.space_group_name_H-M   'P 1'
#
loop_
_entity.id
_entity.type
_entity.pdbx_description
1 polymer ?
#
loop_
_entity_poly.entity_id
_entity_poly.type
_entity_poly.pdbx_seq_one_letter_code
_entity_poly.pdbx_strand_id
1 'polypeptide(L)'
;MNYNISSQCIACENCVPSCPTGAITKNDYGKFSIDSNLCNGCVGSYAVAQCVASCPTANGCTPSISSLIQSAQTAKANYWDNWYSTHNKLKSRLKAKRETQYWQHWFNTYSQKLDLLLNT
;
A
#
# COMPACT_ATOMS: atom_id res chain seq x y z
N MET A 1 14.67 0.63 -11.52
CA MET A 1 14.30 -0.13 -10.30
C MET A 1 13.28 -1.17 -10.72
N ASN A 2 13.50 -2.45 -10.42
CA ASN A 2 12.61 -3.54 -10.80
C ASN A 2 11.72 -3.99 -9.62
N TYR A 3 10.54 -4.53 -9.91
CA TYR A 3 9.52 -4.91 -8.92
C TYR A 3 9.05 -6.36 -9.09
N ASN A 4 8.51 -6.93 -8.03
CA ASN A 4 7.93 -8.27 -8.01
C ASN A 4 6.57 -8.26 -7.30
N ILE A 5 5.72 -9.24 -7.61
CA ILE A 5 4.46 -9.49 -6.92
C ILE A 5 4.69 -10.57 -5.86
N SER A 6 4.30 -10.30 -4.63
CA SER A 6 4.51 -11.22 -3.50
C SER A 6 3.37 -12.22 -3.36
N SER A 7 3.53 -13.16 -2.44
CA SER A 7 2.47 -14.11 -2.06
C SER A 7 1.21 -13.44 -1.48
N GLN A 8 1.29 -12.17 -1.05
CA GLN A 8 0.17 -11.36 -0.55
C GLN A 8 -0.74 -10.80 -1.65
N CYS A 9 -0.49 -11.15 -2.91
CA CYS A 9 -1.40 -10.85 -4.02
C CYS A 9 -2.75 -11.56 -3.85
N ILE A 10 -3.82 -10.77 -3.87
CA ILE A 10 -5.23 -11.22 -3.78
C ILE A 10 -5.92 -11.30 -5.16
N ALA A 11 -5.16 -11.22 -6.25
CA ALA A 11 -5.65 -11.33 -7.63
C ALA A 11 -6.77 -10.33 -8.01
N CYS A 12 -6.75 -9.11 -7.46
CA CYS A 12 -7.75 -8.05 -7.73
C CYS A 12 -7.64 -7.35 -9.09
N GLU A 13 -6.63 -7.70 -9.91
CA GLU A 13 -6.41 -7.20 -11.29
C GLU A 13 -6.12 -5.69 -11.46
N ASN A 14 -6.23 -4.87 -10.42
CA ASN A 14 -6.00 -3.40 -10.47
C ASN A 14 -4.64 -2.96 -11.03
N CYS A 15 -3.59 -3.77 -10.87
CA CYS A 15 -2.24 -3.40 -11.31
C CYS A 15 -2.01 -3.59 -12.82
N VAL A 16 -2.79 -4.46 -13.48
CA VAL A 16 -2.64 -4.80 -14.90
C VAL A 16 -2.82 -3.58 -15.82
N PRO A 17 -3.93 -2.83 -15.76
CA PRO A 17 -4.12 -1.68 -16.66
C PRO A 17 -3.17 -0.53 -16.36
N SER A 18 -2.56 -0.49 -15.16
CA SER A 18 -1.65 0.59 -14.77
C SER A 18 -0.20 0.37 -15.24
N CYS A 19 0.14 -0.83 -15.74
CA CYS A 19 1.51 -1.15 -16.15
C CYS A 19 1.79 -0.63 -17.57
N PRO A 20 2.68 0.37 -17.76
CA PRO A 20 2.90 0.97 -19.07
C PRO A 20 3.63 0.05 -20.06
N THR A 21 4.37 -0.94 -19.57
CA THR A 21 5.14 -1.88 -20.41
C THR A 21 4.45 -3.22 -20.58
N GLY A 22 3.25 -3.41 -20.00
CA GLY A 22 2.56 -4.70 -20.05
C GLY A 22 3.30 -5.84 -19.33
N ALA A 23 4.17 -5.52 -18.37
CA ALA A 23 5.00 -6.51 -17.67
C ALA A 23 4.23 -7.42 -16.71
N ILE A 24 2.95 -7.16 -16.43
CA ILE A 24 2.15 -7.90 -15.44
C ILE A 24 1.25 -8.90 -16.15
N THR A 25 1.43 -10.18 -15.81
CA THR A 25 0.66 -11.29 -16.39
C THR A 25 0.10 -12.20 -15.29
N LYS A 26 -0.98 -12.92 -15.60
CA LYS A 26 -1.59 -13.91 -14.71
C LYS A 26 -0.85 -15.24 -14.84
N ASN A 27 -0.51 -15.85 -13.71
CA ASN A 27 0.16 -17.14 -13.65
C ASN A 27 -0.84 -18.30 -13.52
N ASP A 28 -0.32 -19.53 -13.62
CA ASP A 28 -1.12 -20.77 -13.56
C ASP A 28 -1.85 -20.97 -12.22
N TYR A 29 -1.38 -20.32 -11.15
CA TYR A 29 -1.99 -20.36 -9.82
C TYR A 29 -3.07 -19.28 -9.61
N GLY A 30 -3.43 -18.53 -10.66
CA GLY A 30 -4.43 -17.47 -10.60
C GLY A 30 -3.96 -16.17 -9.93
N LYS A 31 -2.68 -16.05 -9.58
CA LYS A 31 -2.04 -14.82 -9.08
C LYS A 31 -1.35 -14.07 -10.21
N PHE A 32 -0.96 -12.83 -9.97
CA PHE A 32 -0.19 -12.05 -10.93
C PHE A 32 1.31 -12.18 -10.68
N SER A 33 2.10 -12.03 -11.75
CA SER A 33 3.56 -11.98 -11.75
C SER A 33 4.06 -10.84 -12.63
N ILE A 34 5.26 -10.32 -12.33
CA ILE A 34 5.94 -9.29 -13.14
C ILE A 34 7.08 -9.95 -13.92
N ASP A 35 7.08 -9.79 -15.25
CA ASP A 35 8.24 -10.10 -16.09
C ASP A 35 9.32 -9.04 -15.86
N SER A 36 10.46 -9.49 -15.34
CA SER A 36 11.62 -8.64 -15.04
C SER A 36 12.29 -8.05 -16.26
N ASN A 37 12.13 -8.66 -17.44
CA ASN A 37 12.70 -8.15 -18.69
C ASN A 37 11.89 -6.97 -19.25
N LEU A 38 10.59 -6.91 -18.92
CA LEU A 38 9.68 -5.85 -19.36
C LEU A 38 9.51 -4.74 -18.31
N CYS A 39 9.74 -5.04 -17.04
CA CYS A 39 9.59 -4.06 -15.98
C CYS A 39 10.77 -3.09 -15.94
N ASN A 40 10.51 -1.84 -16.31
CA ASN A 40 11.47 -0.73 -16.23
C ASN A 40 11.26 0.14 -14.99
N GLY A 41 10.42 -0.28 -14.04
CA GLY A 41 10.06 0.55 -12.87
C GLY A 41 9.22 1.77 -13.22
N CYS A 42 8.49 1.75 -14.34
CA CYS A 42 7.74 2.86 -14.90
C CYS A 42 8.58 4.06 -15.38
N VAL A 43 9.91 3.91 -15.48
CA VAL A 43 10.80 4.98 -15.98
C VAL A 43 10.41 5.35 -17.42
N GLY A 44 10.30 6.66 -17.68
CA GLY A 44 9.87 7.19 -18.97
C GLY A 44 8.35 7.29 -19.15
N SER A 45 7.55 6.75 -18.23
CA SER A 45 6.09 6.91 -18.24
C SER A 45 5.58 7.62 -17.00
N TYR A 46 6.06 7.24 -15.81
CA TYR A 46 5.64 7.80 -14.53
C TYR A 46 6.82 8.00 -13.60
N ALA A 47 6.70 8.97 -12.67
CA ALA A 47 7.72 9.21 -11.64
C ALA A 47 7.73 8.12 -10.54
N VAL A 48 6.63 7.37 -10.40
CA VAL A 48 6.47 6.32 -9.39
C VAL A 48 5.93 5.03 -10.02
N ALA A 49 6.28 3.89 -9.43
CA ALA A 49 5.80 2.59 -9.88
C ALA A 49 4.30 2.44 -9.65
N GLN A 50 3.54 2.39 -10.74
CA GLN A 50 2.07 2.39 -10.69
C GLN A 50 1.52 1.11 -10.05
N CYS A 51 2.15 -0.03 -10.29
CA CYS A 51 1.76 -1.31 -9.68
C CYS A 51 1.82 -1.30 -8.15
N VAL A 52 2.73 -0.51 -7.55
CA VAL A 52 2.80 -0.33 -6.10
C VAL A 52 1.73 0.65 -5.63
N ALA A 53 1.53 1.75 -6.37
CA ALA A 53 0.55 2.78 -6.03
C ALA A 53 -0.90 2.29 -6.11
N SER A 54 -1.23 1.40 -7.05
CA SER A 54 -2.59 0.86 -7.22
C SER A 54 -2.85 -0.42 -6.42
N CYS A 55 -1.83 -1.00 -5.76
CA CYS A 55 -2.00 -2.24 -5.02
C CYS A 55 -2.79 -2.00 -3.72
N PRO A 56 -3.95 -2.65 -3.51
CA PRO A 56 -4.72 -2.48 -2.27
C PRO A 56 -4.06 -3.16 -1.06
N THR A 57 -3.11 -4.07 -1.28
CA THR A 57 -2.38 -4.74 -0.20
C THR A 57 -0.99 -4.12 -0.01
N ALA A 58 -0.62 -3.84 1.24
CA ALA A 58 0.61 -3.10 1.55
C ALA A 58 1.90 -3.75 1.02
N ASN A 59 1.93 -5.07 0.86
CA ASN A 59 3.09 -5.79 0.32
C ASN A 59 2.75 -6.63 -0.91
N GLY A 60 1.67 -6.33 -1.64
CA GLY A 60 1.30 -7.10 -2.83
C GLY A 60 2.32 -6.93 -3.96
N CYS A 61 2.88 -5.73 -4.12
CA CYS A 61 3.97 -5.45 -5.05
C CYS A 61 5.14 -4.80 -4.29
N THR A 62 6.34 -5.37 -4.42
CA THR A 62 7.53 -4.95 -3.68
C THR A 62 8.74 -4.79 -4.62
N PRO A 63 9.72 -3.94 -4.28
CA PRO A 63 10.97 -3.88 -5.02
C PRO A 63 11.68 -5.24 -5.05
N SER A 64 12.18 -5.65 -6.21
CA SER A 64 12.95 -6.89 -6.35
C SER A 64 14.26 -6.82 -5.56
N ILE A 65 14.75 -7.97 -5.09
CA ILE A 65 16.02 -8.07 -4.33
C ILE A 65 17.19 -7.46 -5.11
N SER A 66 17.23 -7.65 -6.43
CA SER A 66 18.24 -7.02 -7.32
C SER A 66 18.23 -5.50 -7.21
N SER A 67 17.04 -4.89 -7.11
CA SER A 67 16.88 -3.46 -6.88
C SER A 67 17.38 -3.01 -5.51
N LEU A 68 17.19 -3.85 -4.48
CA LEU A 68 17.65 -3.57 -3.12
C LEU A 68 19.18 -3.61 -3.03
N ILE A 69 19.81 -4.63 -3.61
CA ILE A 69 21.28 -4.77 -3.64
C ILE A 69 21.91 -3.58 -4.39
N GLN A 70 21.31 -3.15 -5.51
CA GLN A 70 21.77 -1.97 -6.25
C GLN A 70 21.65 -0.68 -5.42
N SER A 71 20.55 -0.54 -4.66
CA SER A 71 20.31 0.64 -3.81
C SER A 71 21.23 0.69 -2.58
N ALA A 72 21.63 -0.47 -2.04
CA ALA A 72 22.60 -0.56 -0.95
C ALA A 72 24.01 -0.11 -1.39
N GLN A 73 24.34 -0.25 -2.68
CA GLN A 73 25.61 0.19 -3.25
C GLN A 73 25.61 1.67 -3.69
N THR A 74 24.45 2.33 -3.77
CA THR A 74 24.29 3.72 -4.24
C THR A 74 23.50 4.59 -3.26
N ALA A 75 23.63 4.34 -1.95
CA ALA A 75 22.89 5.04 -0.91
C ALA A 75 23.25 6.54 -0.81
N LYS A 76 22.64 7.37 -1.65
CA LYS A 76 22.49 8.80 -1.44
C LYS A 76 21.12 9.03 -0.81
N ALA A 77 21.07 8.95 0.52
CA ALA A 77 19.97 9.34 1.43
C ALA A 77 18.64 9.64 0.72
N ASN A 78 17.82 8.59 0.55
CA ASN A 78 16.70 8.59 -0.37
C ASN A 78 15.46 9.17 0.32
N TYR A 79 14.74 10.04 -0.39
CA TYR A 79 13.43 10.62 -0.07
C TYR A 79 12.48 9.75 0.79
N TRP A 80 12.45 8.43 0.54
CA TRP A 80 11.65 7.47 1.28
C TRP A 80 12.01 7.36 2.76
N ASP A 81 13.28 7.43 3.14
CA ASP A 81 13.71 7.37 4.55
C ASP A 81 13.14 8.56 5.34
N ASN A 82 13.14 9.75 4.73
CA ASN A 82 12.58 10.96 5.33
C ASN A 82 11.04 10.90 5.41
N TRP A 83 10.38 10.45 4.34
CA TRP A 83 8.94 10.27 4.32
C TRP A 83 8.48 9.24 5.36
N TYR A 84 9.12 8.07 5.44
CA TYR A 84 8.79 7.01 6.40
C TYR A 84 9.02 7.46 7.84
N SER A 85 10.12 8.17 8.12
CA SER A 85 10.39 8.77 9.43
C SER A 85 9.26 9.73 9.85
N THR A 86 8.86 10.60 8.94
CA THR A 86 7.79 11.57 9.17
C THR A 86 6.45 10.88 9.40
N HIS A 87 6.07 9.95 8.53
CA HIS A 87 4.83 9.18 8.64
C HIS A 87 4.76 8.41 9.96
N ASN A 88 5.82 7.69 10.33
CA ASN A 88 5.84 6.90 11.56
C ASN A 88 5.74 7.77 12.81
N LYS A 89 6.36 8.95 12.80
CA LYS A 89 6.24 9.95 13.88
C LYS A 89 4.84 10.51 14.01
N LEU A 90 4.14 10.76 12.91
CA LEU A 90 2.75 11.21 12.94
C LEU A 90 1.81 10.10 13.44
N LYS A 91 2.03 8.85 13.00
CA LYS A 91 1.24 7.69 13.44
C LYS A 91 1.41 7.39 14.92
N SER A 92 2.63 7.52 15.47
CA SER A 92 2.86 7.36 16.91
C SER A 92 2.17 8.46 17.71
N ARG A 93 2.20 9.71 17.24
CA ARG A 93 1.47 10.83 17.86
C ARG A 93 -0.04 10.64 17.83
N LEU A 94 -0.59 10.15 16.72
CA LEU A 94 -2.02 9.84 16.62
C LEU A 94 -2.43 8.75 17.61
N LYS A 95 -1.63 7.67 17.71
CA LYS A 95 -1.88 6.59 18.68
C LYS A 95 -1.69 7.02 20.14
N ALA A 96 -0.74 7.92 20.39
CA ALA A 96 -0.47 8.46 21.72
C ALA A 96 -1.49 9.53 22.15
N LYS A 97 -2.19 10.15 21.18
CA LYS A 97 -3.32 11.03 21.47
C LYS A 97 -4.44 10.14 22.01
N ARG A 98 -4.70 10.24 23.32
CA ARG A 98 -5.74 9.49 24.01
C ARG A 98 -7.05 9.68 23.25
N GLU A 99 -7.62 8.59 22.74
CA GLU A 99 -8.96 8.61 22.15
C GLU A 99 -9.91 9.19 23.20
N THR A 100 -10.49 10.35 22.89
CA THR A 100 -11.53 10.91 23.76
C THR A 100 -12.74 10.01 23.62
N GLN A 101 -13.29 9.54 24.74
CA GLN A 101 -14.52 8.73 24.75
C GLN A 101 -15.75 9.46 24.21
N TYR A 102 -15.61 10.67 23.64
CA TYR A 102 -16.68 11.47 23.07
C TYR A 102 -17.54 10.66 22.09
N TRP A 103 -16.94 9.98 21.11
CA TRP A 103 -17.70 9.22 20.11
C TRP A 103 -18.38 7.99 20.70
N GLN A 104 -17.71 7.23 21.57
CA GLN A 104 -18.33 6.13 22.30
C GLN A 104 -19.50 6.62 23.17
N HIS A 105 -19.32 7.72 23.89
CA HIS A 105 -20.36 8.29 24.75
C HIS A 105 -21.55 8.77 23.93
N TRP A 106 -21.30 9.55 22.87
CA TRP A 106 -22.34 10.01 21.95
C TRP A 106 -23.11 8.83 21.34
N PHE A 107 -22.41 7.81 20.85
CA PHE A 107 -23.03 6.62 20.26
C PHE A 107 -23.91 5.89 21.28
N ASN A 108 -23.40 5.63 22.48
CA ASN A 108 -24.16 4.96 23.54
C ASN A 108 -25.43 5.75 23.90
N THR A 109 -25.33 7.08 24.05
CA THR A 109 -26.48 7.94 24.34
C THR A 109 -27.50 7.93 23.21
N TYR A 110 -27.06 8.01 21.95
CA TYR A 110 -27.94 7.97 20.80
C TYR A 110 -28.65 6.62 20.67
N SER A 111 -27.91 5.52 20.78
CA SER A 111 -28.46 4.15 20.70
C SER A 111 -29.49 3.88 21.79
N GLN A 112 -29.26 4.32 23.03
CA GLN A 112 -30.25 4.21 24.10
C GLN A 112 -31.53 4.99 23.81
N LYS A 113 -31.41 6.23 23.30
CA LYS A 113 -32.57 7.03 22.92
C LYS A 113 -33.35 6.39 21.78
N LEU A 114 -32.66 5.83 20.79
CA LEU A 114 -33.30 5.15 19.68
C LEU A 114 -34.04 3.89 20.14
N ASP A 115 -33.45 3.11 21.03
CA ASP A 115 -34.07 1.90 21.59
C ASP A 115 -35.35 2.23 22.39
N LEU A 116 -35.33 3.33 23.15
CA LEU A 116 -36.52 3.84 23.83
C LEU A 116 -37.64 4.27 22.87
N LEU A 117 -37.29 4.85 21.72
CA LEU A 117 -38.25 5.27 20.69
C LEU A 117 -38.78 4.12 19.84
N LEU A 118 -38.05 3.00 19.74
CA LEU A 118 -38.44 1.82 18.96
C LEU A 118 -39.21 0.79 19.78
N ASN A 119 -39.04 0.79 21.11
CA ASN A 119 -39.73 -0.12 22.05
C ASN A 119 -40.88 0.58 22.83
N THR A 120 -41.35 1.72 22.35
CA THR A 120 -42.60 2.39 22.77
C THR A 120 -43.67 2.24 21.69
#